data_AF-A0A1J5Q4D1-F1
#
_entry.id   AF-A0A1J5Q4D1-F1
#
_cell.length_a   1.000
_cell.length_b   1.000
_cell.length_c   1.000
_cell.angle_alpha   90.00
_cell.angle_beta   90.00
_cell.angle_gamma   90.00
#
_symmetry.space_group_name_H-M   'P 1'
#
loop_
_entity.id
_entity.type
_entity.pdbx_description
1 polymer ?
#
loop_
_entity_poly.entity_id
_entity_poly.type
_entity_poly.pdbx_seq_one_letter_code
_entity_poly.pdbx_strand_id
1 'polypeptide(L)'
;MIDVVILLWFILTALSVIFVVIDIRSTPASRVLKWVFILLVAYTGVFGAFLYVLGCREPLPGTHEQYVAARWRQVLGSTMHCVAGDGIGILAGAVISSVFVLHGSVEIALEYILGFAFGWTIFQALFMRGMAGGSYTRSLTSTFIPELLSMNLLMAGMVPMMTLLRSLIAPTAGPDSPSFWFVMSMALLTGFIVAYPMNWWLVANKLKHGMITVRRSDLANTGADIAKATSAGARGGDAAMTQRMDMDHGKGKPVPAVPIMALLSFIALSSGLVIAWLVMAS
;
A
#
# COMPACT_ATOMS: atom_id res chain seq x y z
N MET A 1 23.62 19.93 11.49
CA MET A 1 23.96 18.64 10.81
C MET A 1 22.71 17.93 10.32
N ILE A 2 21.67 17.79 11.15
CA ILE A 2 20.41 17.16 10.75
C ILE A 2 19.72 17.88 9.57
N ASP A 3 19.79 19.21 9.49
CA ASP A 3 19.19 19.97 8.40
C ASP A 3 19.80 19.62 7.03
N VAL A 4 21.11 19.33 6.99
CA VAL A 4 21.79 18.88 5.77
C VAL A 4 21.31 17.49 5.38
N VAL A 5 21.10 16.59 6.35
CA VAL A 5 20.55 15.25 6.11
C VAL A 5 19.12 15.35 5.58
N ILE A 6 18.28 16.20 6.18
CA ILE A 6 16.90 16.44 5.76
C ILE A 6 16.87 17.03 4.35
N LEU A 7 17.70 18.03 4.07
CA LEU A 7 17.80 18.63 2.73
C LEU A 7 18.23 17.59 1.70
N LEU A 8 19.29 16.82 1.99
CA LEU A 8 19.77 15.76 1.11
C LEU A 8 18.68 14.70 0.87
N TRP A 9 17.95 14.31 1.92
CA TRP A 9 16.84 13.37 1.83
C TRP A 9 15.77 13.86 0.84
N PHE A 10 15.36 15.13 0.92
CA PHE A 10 14.36 15.67 0.01
C PHE A 10 14.88 15.87 -1.42
N ILE A 11 16.14 16.24 -1.60
CA ILE A 11 16.77 16.29 -2.93
C ILE A 11 16.75 14.90 -3.57
N LEU A 12 17.22 13.87 -2.85
CA LEU A 12 17.23 12.50 -3.34
C LEU A 12 15.81 11.97 -3.59
N THR A 13 14.84 12.35 -2.74
CA THR A 13 13.43 12.01 -2.92
C THR A 13 12.87 12.63 -4.19
N ALA A 14 13.12 13.92 -4.43
CA ALA A 14 12.67 14.60 -5.64
C ALA A 14 13.24 13.95 -6.90
N LEU A 15 14.54 13.66 -6.92
CA LEU A 15 15.19 12.96 -8.03
C LEU A 15 14.61 11.55 -8.24
N SER A 16 14.35 10.83 -7.15
CA SER A 16 13.76 9.49 -7.17
C SER A 16 12.32 9.51 -7.73
N VAL A 17 11.51 10.49 -7.31
CA VAL A 17 10.14 10.66 -7.83
C VAL A 17 10.17 10.99 -9.32
N ILE A 18 11.02 11.93 -9.75
CA ILE A 18 11.16 12.29 -11.18
C ILE A 18 11.55 11.06 -12.00
N PHE A 19 12.54 10.30 -11.55
CA PHE A 19 12.97 9.06 -12.19
C PHE A 19 11.81 8.07 -12.34
N VAL A 20 11.10 7.77 -11.26
CA VAL A 20 10.00 6.78 -11.29
C VAL A 20 8.83 7.28 -12.14
N VAL A 21 8.45 8.56 -12.05
CA VAL A 21 7.36 9.15 -12.86
C VAL A 21 7.62 9.04 -14.36
N ILE A 22 8.89 9.09 -14.78
CA ILE A 22 9.28 8.93 -16.18
C ILE A 22 9.31 7.45 -16.55
N ASP A 23 10.05 6.63 -15.79
CA ASP A 23 10.31 5.22 -16.11
C ASP A 23 9.05 4.34 -16.02
N ILE A 24 8.15 4.62 -15.07
CA ILE A 24 6.94 3.81 -14.85
C ILE A 24 5.91 3.93 -15.99
N ARG A 25 6.07 4.91 -16.88
CA ARG A 25 5.20 5.08 -18.06
C ARG A 25 5.32 3.89 -19.00
N SER A 26 6.53 3.37 -19.18
CA SER A 26 6.82 2.18 -20.00
C SER A 26 6.50 0.87 -19.30
N THR A 27 6.49 0.82 -17.97
CA THR A 27 6.24 -0.41 -17.21
C THR A 27 4.80 -0.91 -17.42
N PRO A 28 4.58 -2.20 -17.78
CA PRO A 28 3.25 -2.76 -18.07
C PRO A 28 2.46 -3.10 -16.77
N ALA A 29 2.42 -2.15 -15.83
CA ALA A 29 1.66 -2.24 -14.58
C ALA A 29 0.27 -1.59 -14.72
N SER A 30 -0.70 -2.04 -13.90
CA SER A 30 -2.02 -1.40 -13.81
C SER A 30 -1.91 0.08 -13.41
N ARG A 31 -2.87 0.92 -13.83
CA ARG A 31 -2.86 2.37 -13.53
C ARG A 31 -2.77 2.66 -12.03
N VAL A 32 -3.48 1.88 -11.21
CA VAL A 32 -3.47 2.02 -9.75
C VAL A 32 -2.07 1.71 -9.21
N LEU A 33 -1.45 0.62 -9.66
CA LEU A 33 -0.11 0.24 -9.23
C LEU A 33 0.94 1.29 -9.63
N LYS A 34 0.78 1.97 -10.78
CA LYS A 34 1.66 3.08 -11.16
C LYS A 34 1.61 4.23 -10.14
N TRP A 35 0.41 4.61 -9.71
CA TRP A 35 0.24 5.63 -8.68
C TRP A 35 0.77 5.18 -7.33
N VAL A 36 0.56 3.92 -6.95
CA VAL A 36 1.11 3.33 -5.71
C VAL A 36 2.62 3.49 -5.65
N PHE A 37 3.34 3.17 -6.72
CA PHE A 37 4.80 3.35 -6.76
C PHE A 37 5.22 4.82 -6.65
N ILE A 38 4.55 5.72 -7.36
CA ILE A 38 4.86 7.16 -7.29
C ILE A 38 4.67 7.68 -5.87
N LEU A 39 3.54 7.35 -5.23
CA LEU A 39 3.23 7.77 -3.86
C LEU A 39 4.22 7.17 -2.86
N LEU A 40 4.51 5.88 -2.96
CA LEU A 40 5.48 5.23 -2.09
C LEU A 40 6.85 5.89 -2.19
N VAL A 41 7.31 6.21 -3.41
CA VAL A 41 8.61 6.89 -3.63
C VAL A 41 8.56 8.30 -3.06
N ALA A 42 7.45 9.01 -3.17
CA ALA A 42 7.28 10.31 -2.53
C ALA A 42 7.35 10.21 -0.99
N TYR A 43 6.89 9.10 -0.40
CA TYR A 43 6.93 8.88 1.05
C TYR A 43 8.27 8.39 1.56
N THR A 44 8.94 7.51 0.82
CA THR A 44 10.10 6.74 1.29
C THR A 44 11.40 7.06 0.54
N GLY A 45 11.34 8.03 -0.38
CA GLY A 45 12.48 8.55 -1.11
C GLY A 45 13.20 7.48 -1.92
N VAL A 46 14.53 7.46 -1.78
CA VAL A 46 15.43 6.57 -2.53
C VAL A 46 15.13 5.08 -2.28
N PHE A 47 14.65 4.70 -1.09
CA PHE A 47 14.27 3.32 -0.80
C PHE A 47 13.07 2.88 -1.64
N GLY A 48 12.06 3.75 -1.79
CA GLY A 48 10.92 3.47 -2.66
C GLY A 48 11.33 3.28 -4.11
N ALA A 49 12.24 4.11 -4.62
CA ALA A 49 12.75 3.98 -6.00
C ALA A 49 13.57 2.70 -6.18
N PHE A 50 14.40 2.35 -5.19
CA PHE A 50 15.14 1.10 -5.18
C PHE A 50 14.20 -0.12 -5.23
N LEU A 51 13.15 -0.12 -4.41
CA LEU A 51 12.15 -1.19 -4.40
C LEU A 51 11.33 -1.24 -5.69
N TYR A 52 11.05 -0.10 -6.32
CA TYR A 52 10.44 -0.05 -7.65
C TYR A 52 11.30 -0.76 -8.71
N VAL A 53 12.59 -0.44 -8.76
CA VAL A 53 13.53 -1.01 -9.73
C VAL A 53 13.68 -2.52 -9.54
N LEU A 54 13.78 -3.01 -8.30
CA LEU A 54 13.93 -4.45 -8.02
C LEU A 54 12.61 -5.23 -8.09
N GLY A 55 11.51 -4.56 -7.81
CA GLY A 55 10.20 -5.17 -7.62
C GLY A 55 9.39 -5.27 -8.89
N CYS A 56 9.27 -4.17 -9.64
CA CYS A 56 8.28 -4.00 -10.70
C CYS A 56 8.86 -3.59 -12.04
N ARG A 57 10.03 -2.94 -12.07
CA ARG A 57 10.62 -2.50 -13.34
C ARG A 57 10.96 -3.72 -14.20
N GLU A 58 10.38 -3.76 -15.39
CA GLU A 58 10.53 -4.89 -16.32
C GLU A 58 11.98 -4.97 -16.81
N PRO A 59 12.69 -6.10 -16.60
CA PRO A 59 14.10 -6.23 -17.00
C PRO A 59 14.27 -6.48 -18.51
N LEU A 60 13.35 -7.24 -19.11
CA LEU A 60 13.34 -7.57 -20.53
C LEU A 60 11.92 -7.43 -21.09
N PRO A 61 11.73 -6.86 -22.29
CA PRO A 61 10.39 -6.67 -22.86
C PRO A 61 9.57 -7.97 -22.91
N GLY A 62 8.36 -7.93 -22.37
CA GLY A 62 7.41 -9.05 -22.39
C GLY A 62 7.55 -10.05 -21.23
N THR A 63 8.50 -9.83 -20.31
CA THR A 63 8.78 -10.73 -19.17
C THR A 63 8.16 -10.28 -17.85
N HIS A 64 7.49 -9.12 -17.80
CA HIS A 64 6.99 -8.54 -16.54
C HIS A 64 6.13 -9.51 -15.72
N GLU A 65 5.19 -10.25 -16.32
CA GLU A 65 4.34 -11.24 -15.60
C GLU A 65 5.18 -12.30 -14.88
N GLN A 66 6.15 -12.88 -15.58
CA GLN A 66 7.03 -13.90 -15.01
C GLN A 66 7.95 -13.28 -13.95
N TYR A 67 8.42 -12.05 -14.19
CA TYR A 67 9.28 -11.33 -13.27
C TYR A 67 8.59 -11.04 -11.94
N VAL A 68 7.35 -10.52 -11.97
CA VAL A 68 6.59 -10.17 -10.77
C VAL A 68 5.91 -11.37 -10.11
N ALA A 69 5.87 -12.55 -10.75
CA ALA A 69 5.26 -13.76 -10.20
C ALA A 69 5.95 -14.27 -8.92
N ALA A 70 7.23 -13.91 -8.71
CA ALA A 70 7.95 -14.26 -7.49
C ALA A 70 7.19 -13.77 -6.25
N ARG A 71 7.01 -14.64 -5.24
CA ARG A 71 6.18 -14.33 -4.06
C ARG A 71 6.61 -13.05 -3.36
N TRP A 72 7.90 -12.84 -3.14
CA TRP A 72 8.38 -11.64 -2.45
C TRP A 72 8.05 -10.34 -3.19
N ARG A 73 7.95 -10.39 -4.53
CA ARG A 73 7.52 -9.27 -5.39
C ARG A 73 6.01 -9.05 -5.30
N GLN A 74 5.22 -10.13 -5.24
CA GLN A 74 3.80 -10.03 -4.96
C GLN A 74 3.53 -9.42 -3.58
N VAL A 75 4.28 -9.86 -2.55
CA VAL A 75 4.21 -9.30 -1.20
C VAL A 75 4.61 -7.82 -1.21
N LEU A 76 5.71 -7.49 -1.89
CA LEU A 76 6.15 -6.11 -2.07
C LEU A 76 5.04 -5.24 -2.65
N GLY A 77 4.44 -5.62 -3.78
CA GLY A 77 3.33 -4.88 -4.37
C GLY A 77 2.12 -4.75 -3.43
N SER A 78 1.81 -5.79 -2.66
CA SER A 78 0.71 -5.79 -1.70
C SER A 78 0.96 -4.83 -0.53
N THR A 79 2.17 -4.86 0.06
CA THR A 79 2.58 -3.94 1.13
C THR A 79 2.61 -2.50 0.64
N MET A 80 3.15 -2.25 -0.56
CA MET A 80 3.20 -0.92 -1.15
C MET A 80 1.80 -0.35 -1.36
N HIS A 81 0.86 -1.17 -1.82
CA HIS A 81 -0.51 -0.74 -2.05
C HIS A 81 -1.20 -0.30 -0.74
N CYS A 82 -1.00 -1.06 0.33
CA CYS A 82 -1.46 -0.71 1.68
C CYS A 82 -0.80 0.59 2.17
N VAL A 83 0.53 0.67 2.18
CA VAL A 83 1.26 1.85 2.66
C VAL A 83 0.97 3.10 1.84
N ALA A 84 0.77 2.96 0.52
CA ALA A 84 0.41 4.09 -0.34
C ALA A 84 -0.99 4.65 -0.01
N GLY A 85 -1.97 3.77 0.25
CA GLY A 85 -3.32 4.17 0.63
C GLY A 85 -3.39 4.70 2.06
N ASP A 86 -2.94 3.90 3.03
CA ASP A 86 -2.94 4.27 4.45
C ASP A 86 -2.10 5.52 4.69
N GLY A 87 -0.97 5.65 4.01
CA GLY A 87 -0.08 6.80 4.12
C GLY A 87 -0.74 8.13 3.76
N ILE A 88 -1.64 8.17 2.75
CA ILE A 88 -2.39 9.40 2.44
C ILE A 88 -3.27 9.81 3.62
N GLY A 89 -4.05 8.86 4.15
CA GLY A 89 -4.97 9.13 5.25
C GLY A 89 -4.23 9.50 6.55
N ILE A 90 -3.11 8.83 6.83
CA ILE A 90 -2.24 9.12 7.97
C ILE A 90 -1.64 10.53 7.86
N LEU A 91 -1.06 10.88 6.70
CA LEU A 91 -0.48 12.22 6.51
C LEU A 91 -1.55 13.32 6.59
N ALA A 92 -2.73 13.08 6.02
CA ALA A 92 -3.86 13.99 6.16
C ALA A 92 -4.28 14.12 7.64
N GLY A 93 -4.36 13.02 8.37
CA GLY A 93 -4.64 13.00 9.80
C GLY A 93 -3.61 13.78 10.60
N ALA A 94 -2.32 13.61 10.32
CA ALA A 94 -1.23 14.34 10.98
C ALA A 94 -1.32 15.86 10.74
N VAL A 95 -1.63 16.27 9.51
CA VAL A 95 -1.84 17.70 9.17
C VAL A 95 -3.07 18.25 9.90
N ILE A 96 -4.18 17.52 9.90
CA ILE A 96 -5.41 17.92 10.61
C ILE A 96 -5.15 18.02 12.12
N SER A 97 -4.48 17.02 12.71
CA SER A 97 -4.06 17.03 14.11
C SER A 97 -3.22 18.25 14.45
N SER A 98 -2.28 18.64 13.58
CA SER A 98 -1.48 19.84 13.79
C SER A 98 -2.30 21.13 13.73
N VAL A 99 -3.33 21.21 12.88
CA VAL A 99 -4.20 22.40 12.78
C VAL A 99 -5.09 22.53 14.01
N PHE A 100 -5.62 21.41 14.52
CA PHE A 100 -6.48 21.38 15.70
C PHE A 100 -5.72 21.22 17.03
N VAL A 101 -4.38 21.19 16.97
CA VAL A 101 -3.51 21.05 18.15
C VAL A 101 -3.88 19.79 18.96
N LEU A 102 -4.17 18.70 18.24
CA LEU A 102 -4.41 17.38 18.82
C LEU A 102 -3.06 16.73 19.16
N HIS A 103 -3.01 16.05 20.30
CA HIS A 103 -1.79 15.43 20.79
C HIS A 103 -2.02 14.02 21.32
N GLY A 104 -0.96 13.22 21.30
CA GLY A 104 -0.91 11.92 21.97
C GLY A 104 -1.88 10.91 21.35
N SER A 105 -2.72 10.30 22.19
CA SER A 105 -3.61 9.21 21.74
C SER A 105 -4.68 9.65 20.74
N VAL A 106 -5.14 10.90 20.83
CA VAL A 106 -6.18 11.43 19.92
C VAL A 106 -5.62 11.65 18.52
N GLU A 107 -4.40 12.18 18.43
CA GLU A 107 -3.66 12.32 17.16
C GLU A 107 -3.47 10.95 16.50
N ILE A 108 -2.94 9.97 17.23
CA ILE A 108 -2.71 8.61 16.72
C ILE A 108 -4.02 7.96 16.29
N ALA A 109 -5.11 8.14 17.05
CA ALA A 109 -6.41 7.59 16.70
C ALA A 109 -6.95 8.22 15.41
N LEU A 110 -6.80 9.53 15.22
CA LEU A 110 -7.22 10.21 14.01
C LEU A 110 -6.43 9.74 12.79
N GLU A 111 -5.11 9.67 12.89
CA GLU A 111 -4.23 9.12 11.86
C GLU A 111 -4.61 7.69 11.49
N TYR A 112 -4.86 6.84 12.49
CA TYR A 112 -5.27 5.46 12.28
C TYR A 112 -6.60 5.38 11.52
N ILE A 113 -7.61 6.11 11.98
CA ILE A 113 -8.97 6.07 11.39
C ILE A 113 -8.93 6.58 9.95
N LEU A 114 -8.29 7.72 9.70
CA LEU A 114 -8.20 8.30 8.36
C LEU A 114 -7.33 7.44 7.44
N GLY A 115 -6.20 6.94 7.93
CA GLY A 115 -5.34 5.99 7.23
C GLY A 115 -6.13 4.78 6.77
N PHE A 116 -6.70 4.06 7.72
CA PHE A 116 -7.48 2.85 7.46
C PHE A 116 -8.67 3.11 6.53
N ALA A 117 -9.43 4.19 6.75
CA ALA A 117 -10.57 4.52 5.91
C ALA A 117 -10.14 4.79 4.46
N PHE A 118 -9.05 5.53 4.25
CA PHE A 118 -8.56 5.87 2.92
C PHE A 118 -7.95 4.66 2.22
N GLY A 119 -7.10 3.89 2.91
CA GLY A 119 -6.49 2.66 2.39
C GLY A 119 -7.55 1.63 2.00
N TRP A 120 -8.49 1.35 2.90
CA TRP A 120 -9.55 0.37 2.68
C TRP A 120 -10.54 0.77 1.57
N THR A 121 -11.07 1.99 1.61
CA THR A 121 -12.15 2.39 0.69
C THR A 121 -11.64 2.79 -0.69
N ILE A 122 -10.55 3.53 -0.76
CA ILE A 122 -10.08 4.09 -2.03
C ILE A 122 -9.07 3.14 -2.66
N PHE A 123 -8.03 2.73 -1.94
CA PHE A 123 -6.96 1.94 -2.54
C PHE A 123 -7.36 0.48 -2.70
N GLN A 124 -7.74 -0.21 -1.63
CA GLN A 124 -8.06 -1.64 -1.68
C GLN A 124 -9.34 -1.91 -2.46
N ALA A 125 -10.46 -1.28 -2.09
CA ALA A 125 -11.75 -1.61 -2.67
C ALA A 125 -11.90 -1.18 -4.14
N LEU A 126 -11.32 -0.05 -4.58
CA LEU A 126 -11.35 0.31 -6.00
C LEU A 126 -10.44 -0.60 -6.84
N PHE A 127 -9.29 -1.00 -6.31
CA PHE A 127 -8.40 -1.94 -7.00
C PHE A 127 -9.03 -3.33 -7.16
N MET A 128 -9.70 -3.81 -6.11
CA MET A 128 -10.36 -5.11 -6.11
C MET A 128 -11.67 -5.13 -6.89
N ARG A 129 -12.25 -3.97 -7.25
CA ARG A 129 -13.57 -3.90 -7.91
C ARG A 129 -13.66 -4.72 -9.20
N GLY A 130 -12.62 -4.66 -10.04
CA GLY A 130 -12.57 -5.46 -11.28
C GLY A 130 -12.48 -6.97 -11.00
N MET A 131 -11.66 -7.35 -10.02
CA MET A 131 -11.47 -8.75 -9.62
C MET A 131 -12.66 -9.32 -8.82
N ALA A 132 -13.44 -8.49 -8.16
CA ALA A 132 -14.63 -8.89 -7.38
C ALA A 132 -15.92 -8.99 -8.22
N GLY A 133 -15.80 -8.99 -9.55
CA GLY A 133 -16.96 -9.05 -10.46
C GLY A 133 -17.74 -7.74 -10.55
N GLY A 134 -17.09 -6.60 -10.33
CA GLY A 134 -17.68 -5.26 -10.47
C GLY A 134 -18.36 -4.70 -9.21
N SER A 135 -18.57 -5.53 -8.18
CA SER A 135 -19.22 -5.11 -6.92
C SER A 135 -18.23 -4.46 -5.96
N TYR A 136 -18.44 -3.16 -5.71
CA TYR A 136 -17.64 -2.40 -4.75
C TYR A 136 -17.89 -2.85 -3.31
N THR A 137 -19.14 -3.17 -2.94
CA THR A 137 -19.48 -3.66 -1.59
C THR A 137 -18.80 -4.99 -1.31
N ARG A 138 -18.78 -5.91 -2.29
CA ARG A 138 -18.05 -7.17 -2.15
C ARG A 138 -16.55 -6.95 -1.97
N SER A 139 -15.99 -5.97 -2.67
CA SER A 139 -14.58 -5.58 -2.56
C SER A 139 -14.26 -5.02 -1.18
N LEU A 140 -15.13 -4.18 -0.62
CA LEU A 140 -14.99 -3.68 0.74
C LEU A 140 -14.98 -4.81 1.77
N THR A 141 -15.97 -5.72 1.71
CA THR A 141 -16.08 -6.81 2.68
C THR A 141 -14.89 -7.78 2.60
N SER A 142 -14.42 -8.11 1.40
CA SER A 142 -13.31 -9.05 1.24
C SER A 142 -11.94 -8.45 1.61
N THR A 143 -11.78 -7.12 1.53
CA THR A 143 -10.51 -6.43 1.82
C THR A 143 -10.40 -5.92 3.25
N PHE A 144 -11.50 -5.84 4.00
CA PHE A 144 -11.50 -5.29 5.35
C PHE A 144 -10.52 -6.00 6.30
N ILE A 145 -10.63 -7.33 6.42
CA ILE A 145 -9.76 -8.10 7.33
C ILE A 145 -8.29 -8.01 6.87
N PRO A 146 -7.94 -8.28 5.60
CA PRO A 146 -6.57 -8.12 5.15
C PRO A 146 -6.00 -6.73 5.37
N GLU A 147 -6.81 -5.67 5.22
CA GLU A 147 -6.34 -4.31 5.47
C GLU A 147 -6.14 -4.05 6.95
N LEU A 148 -7.08 -4.46 7.80
CA LEU A 148 -6.98 -4.27 9.24
C LEU A 148 -5.71 -4.92 9.81
N LEU A 149 -5.41 -6.15 9.39
CA LEU A 149 -4.21 -6.86 9.81
C LEU A 149 -2.94 -6.14 9.37
N SER A 150 -2.90 -5.62 8.15
CA SER A 150 -1.74 -4.92 7.62
C SER A 150 -1.54 -3.56 8.30
N MET A 151 -2.61 -2.79 8.46
CA MET A 151 -2.62 -1.48 9.10
C MET A 151 -2.17 -1.56 10.57
N ASN A 152 -2.57 -2.61 11.29
CA ASN A 152 -2.11 -2.84 12.66
C ASN A 152 -0.59 -2.93 12.76
N LEU A 153 0.05 -3.68 11.86
CA LEU A 153 1.51 -3.80 11.85
C LEU A 153 2.19 -2.53 11.32
N LEU A 154 1.57 -1.86 10.35
CA LEU A 154 2.05 -0.56 9.86
C LEU A 154 2.15 0.43 11.02
N MET A 155 1.07 0.59 11.78
CA MET A 155 1.01 1.50 12.93
C MET A 155 1.87 1.02 14.11
N ALA A 156 2.01 -0.29 14.32
CA ALA A 156 2.91 -0.84 15.31
C ALA A 156 4.37 -0.42 15.10
N GLY A 157 4.82 -0.32 13.84
CA GLY A 157 6.16 0.17 13.51
C GLY A 157 6.24 1.69 13.41
N MET A 158 5.22 2.31 12.83
CA MET A 158 5.20 3.74 12.56
C MET A 158 5.16 4.59 13.85
N VAL A 159 4.25 4.28 14.78
CA VAL A 159 4.00 5.13 15.95
C VAL A 159 5.23 5.26 16.85
N PRO A 160 5.93 4.18 17.28
CA PRO A 160 7.16 4.30 18.06
C PRO A 160 8.26 5.09 17.35
N MET A 161 8.42 4.85 16.04
CA MET A 161 9.47 5.52 15.26
C MET A 161 9.17 7.02 15.15
N MET A 162 7.91 7.36 14.92
CA MET A 162 7.46 8.74 14.85
C MET A 162 7.69 9.46 16.18
N THR A 163 7.24 8.88 17.31
CA THR A 163 7.39 9.54 18.62
C THR A 163 8.86 9.71 19.01
N LEU A 164 9.69 8.70 18.75
CA LEU A 164 11.13 8.76 18.99
C LEU A 164 11.82 9.84 18.13
N LEU A 165 11.55 9.90 16.83
CA LEU A 165 12.21 10.91 15.99
C LEU A 165 11.68 12.32 16.28
N ARG A 166 10.38 12.48 16.58
CA ARG A 166 9.84 13.78 17.02
C ARG A 166 10.57 14.26 18.26
N SER A 167 10.75 13.42 19.29
CA SER A 167 11.41 13.83 20.53
C SER A 167 12.89 14.19 20.33
N LEU A 168 13.59 13.50 19.41
CA LEU A 168 15.03 13.71 19.19
C LEU A 168 15.36 14.90 18.28
N ILE A 169 14.59 15.12 17.20
CA ILE A 169 14.99 16.06 16.13
C ILE A 169 13.89 17.03 15.69
N ALA A 170 12.64 16.85 16.11
CA ALA A 170 11.52 17.64 15.61
C ALA A 170 10.39 17.86 16.66
N PRO A 171 10.69 18.28 17.90
CA PRO A 171 9.71 18.25 19.00
C PRO A 171 8.57 19.26 18.82
N THR A 172 8.83 20.36 18.12
CA THR A 172 7.84 21.43 17.85
C THR A 172 7.53 21.59 16.36
N ALA A 173 7.96 20.65 15.52
CA ALA A 173 7.82 20.78 14.08
C ALA A 173 6.37 20.53 13.63
N GLY A 174 5.77 21.57 13.05
CA GLY A 174 4.50 21.48 12.34
C GLY A 174 4.67 21.11 10.85
N PRO A 175 3.56 20.93 10.11
CA PRO A 175 3.55 20.63 8.67
C PRO A 175 4.24 21.67 7.78
N ASP A 176 4.50 22.87 8.29
CA ASP A 176 5.28 23.92 7.65
C ASP A 176 6.80 23.66 7.68
N SER A 177 7.26 22.72 8.53
CA SER A 177 8.67 22.36 8.66
C SER A 177 9.05 21.11 7.83
N PRO A 178 10.20 21.12 7.12
CA PRO A 178 10.74 19.92 6.48
C PRO A 178 11.01 18.76 7.46
N SER A 179 11.33 19.06 8.73
CA SER A 179 11.61 18.03 9.73
C SER A 179 10.37 17.19 10.07
N PHE A 180 9.17 17.78 10.05
CA PHE A 180 7.91 17.06 10.21
C PHE A 180 7.78 15.98 9.12
N TRP A 181 7.94 16.37 7.86
CA TRP A 181 7.81 15.46 6.72
C TRP A 181 8.90 14.39 6.69
N PHE A 182 10.12 14.73 7.11
CA PHE A 182 11.20 13.77 7.27
C PHE A 182 10.87 12.70 8.31
N VAL A 183 10.33 13.10 9.47
CA VAL A 183 9.90 12.15 10.50
C VAL A 183 8.79 11.25 9.98
N MET A 184 7.76 11.80 9.32
CA MET A 184 6.68 11.01 8.74
C MET A 184 7.20 10.02 7.68
N SER A 185 8.16 10.43 6.87
CA SER A 185 8.83 9.59 5.87
C SER A 185 9.53 8.39 6.50
N MET A 186 10.33 8.62 7.56
CA MET A 186 11.03 7.55 8.30
C MET A 186 10.06 6.63 9.05
N ALA A 187 8.98 7.19 9.59
CA ALA A 187 7.95 6.44 10.29
C ALA A 187 7.17 5.53 9.32
N LEU A 188 6.78 6.03 8.14
CA LEU A 188 6.14 5.21 7.10
C LEU A 188 7.08 4.13 6.55
N LEU A 189 8.38 4.42 6.38
CA LEU A 189 9.37 3.41 5.99
C LEU A 189 9.48 2.29 7.04
N THR A 190 9.48 2.65 8.32
CA THR A 190 9.52 1.68 9.42
C THR A 190 8.23 0.86 9.48
N GLY A 191 7.07 1.53 9.35
CA GLY A 191 5.77 0.87 9.25
C GLY A 191 5.70 -0.10 8.06
N PHE A 192 6.23 0.28 6.89
CA PHE A 192 6.35 -0.60 5.73
C PHE A 192 7.12 -1.88 6.05
N ILE A 193 8.28 -1.76 6.72
CA ILE A 193 9.12 -2.90 7.09
C ILE A 193 8.37 -3.83 8.06
N VAL A 194 7.71 -3.27 9.06
CA VAL A 194 6.97 -4.03 10.08
C VAL A 194 5.69 -4.65 9.52
N ALA A 195 5.05 -4.02 8.52
CA ALA A 195 3.89 -4.56 7.83
C ALA A 195 4.23 -5.67 6.82
N TYR A 196 5.48 -5.75 6.34
CA TYR A 196 5.88 -6.71 5.30
C TYR A 196 5.61 -8.18 5.68
N PRO A 197 5.95 -8.68 6.88
CA PRO A 197 5.68 -10.08 7.27
C PRO A 197 4.19 -10.42 7.32
N MET A 198 3.33 -9.49 7.76
CA MET A 198 1.89 -9.70 7.75
C MET A 198 1.35 -9.81 6.32
N ASN A 199 1.81 -8.92 5.43
CA ASN A 199 1.45 -8.98 4.01
C ASN A 199 2.00 -10.25 3.34
N TRP A 200 3.17 -10.76 3.78
CA TRP A 200 3.68 -12.05 3.32
C TRP A 200 2.69 -13.18 3.63
N TRP A 201 2.22 -13.23 4.87
CA TRP A 201 1.24 -14.22 5.29
C TRP A 201 -0.09 -14.07 4.51
N LEU A 202 -0.58 -12.83 4.33
CA LEU A 202 -1.81 -12.55 3.58
C LEU A 202 -1.73 -13.01 2.12
N VAL A 203 -0.62 -12.72 1.44
CA VAL A 203 -0.40 -13.14 0.04
C VAL A 203 -0.19 -14.66 -0.06
N ALA A 204 0.55 -15.25 0.86
CA ALA A 204 0.76 -16.71 0.89
C ALA A 204 -0.55 -17.49 1.06
N ASN A 205 -1.52 -16.93 1.82
CA ASN A 205 -2.84 -17.51 2.05
C ASN A 205 -3.93 -16.98 1.11
N LYS A 206 -3.56 -16.28 0.01
CA LYS A 206 -4.49 -15.77 -1.02
C LYS A 206 -5.56 -14.80 -0.49
N LEU A 207 -5.29 -14.15 0.63
CA LEU A 207 -6.14 -13.12 1.23
C LEU A 207 -5.85 -11.72 0.64
N LYS A 208 -4.63 -11.51 0.12
CA LYS A 208 -4.27 -10.35 -0.71
C LYS A 208 -3.59 -10.77 -2.02
N HIS A 209 -3.61 -9.86 -2.98
CA HIS A 209 -2.87 -9.96 -4.22
C HIS A 209 -1.79 -8.87 -4.27
N GLY A 210 -0.77 -9.12 -5.10
CA GLY A 210 0.32 -8.19 -5.34
C GLY A 210 0.19 -7.51 -6.70
N MET A 211 1.28 -7.55 -7.46
CA MET A 211 1.38 -6.84 -8.73
C MET A 211 0.69 -7.59 -9.87
N ILE A 212 -0.07 -6.83 -10.67
CA ILE A 212 -0.78 -7.31 -11.85
C ILE A 212 -0.22 -6.61 -13.09
N THR A 213 0.10 -7.41 -14.10
CA THR A 213 0.49 -6.91 -15.43
C THR A 213 -0.76 -6.59 -16.24
N VAL A 214 -0.74 -5.46 -16.94
CA VAL A 214 -1.79 -5.09 -17.89
C VAL A 214 -1.14 -4.76 -19.22
N ARG A 215 -1.37 -5.59 -20.26
CA ARG A 215 -0.86 -5.30 -21.60
C ARG A 215 -1.89 -4.54 -22.43
N ARG A 216 -1.38 -3.75 -23.37
CA ARG A 216 -2.22 -2.98 -24.32
C ARG A 216 -3.03 -3.89 -25.24
N SER A 217 -2.52 -5.09 -25.54
CA SER A 217 -3.23 -6.15 -26.27
C SER A 217 -4.52 -6.58 -25.58
N ASP A 218 -4.50 -6.67 -24.24
CA ASP A 218 -5.63 -7.19 -23.46
C ASP A 218 -6.76 -6.16 -23.40
N LEU A 219 -6.40 -4.87 -23.35
CA LEU A 219 -7.34 -3.75 -23.45
C LEU A 219 -7.95 -3.63 -24.87
N ALA A 220 -7.17 -3.90 -25.91
CA ALA A 220 -7.64 -3.88 -27.30
C ALA A 220 -8.59 -5.05 -27.61
N ASN A 221 -8.27 -6.26 -27.12
CA ASN A 221 -9.13 -7.44 -27.24
C ASN A 221 -10.43 -7.27 -26.46
N THR A 222 -10.37 -6.75 -25.23
CA THR A 222 -11.57 -6.45 -24.43
C THR A 222 -12.47 -5.39 -25.11
N GLY A 223 -11.86 -4.36 -25.72
CA GLY A 223 -12.60 -3.35 -26.49
C GLY A 223 -13.24 -3.92 -27.75
N ALA A 224 -12.55 -4.83 -28.44
CA ALA A 224 -13.08 -5.55 -29.60
C ALA A 224 -14.23 -6.49 -29.21
N ASP A 225 -14.13 -7.20 -28.09
CA ASP A 225 -15.18 -8.10 -27.59
C ASP A 225 -16.43 -7.35 -27.14
N ILE A 226 -16.27 -6.19 -26.49
CA ILE A 226 -17.39 -5.32 -26.13
C ILE A 226 -18.04 -4.72 -27.38
N ALA A 227 -17.26 -4.28 -28.37
CA ALA A 227 -17.78 -3.80 -29.66
C ALA A 227 -18.50 -4.91 -30.44
N LYS A 228 -18.01 -6.15 -30.37
CA LYS A 228 -18.66 -7.31 -30.97
C LYS A 228 -19.98 -7.63 -30.25
N ALA A 229 -19.99 -7.59 -28.92
CA ALA A 229 -21.19 -7.82 -28.10
C ALA A 229 -22.27 -6.73 -28.27
N THR A 230 -21.90 -5.46 -28.47
CA THR A 230 -22.85 -4.39 -28.79
C THR A 230 -23.34 -4.41 -30.23
N SER A 231 -22.57 -4.99 -31.16
CA SER A 231 -23.01 -5.21 -32.56
C SER A 231 -23.82 -6.49 -32.78
N ALA A 232 -23.72 -7.47 -31.88
CA ALA A 232 -24.37 -8.79 -32.00
C ALA A 232 -25.68 -8.90 -31.17
N GLY A 233 -26.54 -7.89 -31.25
CA GLY A 233 -27.94 -8.06 -30.91
C GLY A 233 -28.57 -9.11 -31.83
N ALA A 234 -29.05 -10.20 -31.25
CA ALA A 234 -29.77 -11.33 -31.86
C ALA A 234 -28.90 -12.40 -32.58
N ARG A 235 -28.43 -13.40 -31.81
CA ARG A 235 -28.74 -14.84 -31.97
C ARG A 235 -27.91 -15.66 -30.97
N GLY A 236 -28.55 -16.67 -30.39
CA GLY A 236 -28.06 -17.41 -29.23
C GLY A 236 -26.93 -18.42 -29.48
N GLY A 237 -26.57 -19.10 -28.39
CA GLY A 237 -25.78 -20.33 -28.37
C GLY A 237 -24.35 -20.16 -27.87
N ASP A 238 -24.15 -20.52 -26.60
CA ASP A 238 -22.96 -21.14 -26.01
C ASP A 238 -21.59 -20.93 -26.69
N ALA A 239 -20.75 -20.11 -26.06
CA ALA A 239 -19.32 -20.36 -25.81
C ALA A 239 -18.62 -19.07 -25.34
N ALA A 240 -19.01 -18.53 -24.18
CA ALA A 240 -18.19 -17.53 -23.51
C ALA A 240 -17.04 -18.24 -22.78
N MET A 241 -15.93 -18.47 -23.49
CA MET A 241 -14.63 -18.80 -22.88
C MET A 241 -14.13 -17.56 -22.13
N THR A 242 -14.81 -17.29 -21.01
CA THR A 242 -14.33 -16.39 -19.98
C THR A 242 -13.08 -17.09 -19.47
N GLN A 243 -11.90 -16.51 -19.66
CA GLN A 243 -10.75 -16.83 -18.83
C GLN A 243 -11.11 -16.36 -17.42
N ARG A 244 -11.94 -17.17 -16.76
CA ARG A 244 -11.99 -17.23 -15.31
C ARG A 244 -10.55 -17.49 -14.93
N MET A 245 -9.86 -16.46 -14.44
CA MET A 245 -9.00 -16.69 -13.30
C MET A 245 -9.95 -17.27 -12.26
N ASP A 246 -10.07 -18.60 -12.28
CA ASP A 246 -10.83 -19.32 -11.29
C ASP A 246 -10.31 -18.80 -9.98
N MET A 247 -11.23 -18.20 -9.24
CA MET A 247 -11.08 -18.01 -7.81
C MET A 247 -11.04 -19.42 -7.24
N ASP A 248 -9.89 -20.10 -7.41
CA ASP A 248 -9.50 -21.14 -6.50
C ASP A 248 -9.21 -20.39 -5.19
N HIS A 249 -10.29 -20.10 -4.47
CA HIS A 249 -10.26 -20.10 -3.02
C HIS A 249 -9.70 -21.47 -2.64
N GLY A 250 -8.37 -21.55 -2.63
CA GLY A 250 -7.64 -22.78 -2.36
C GLY A 250 -8.31 -23.42 -1.17
N LYS A 251 -8.76 -24.66 -1.34
CA LYS A 251 -9.60 -25.40 -0.39
C LYS A 251 -8.94 -25.60 0.99
N GLY A 252 -7.75 -25.07 1.23
CA GLY A 252 -7.05 -25.05 2.50
C GLY A 252 -7.43 -23.82 3.34
N LYS A 253 -7.83 -24.06 4.59
CA LYS A 253 -7.99 -22.97 5.58
C LYS A 253 -6.64 -22.26 5.77
N PRO A 254 -6.61 -20.93 5.96
CA PRO A 254 -5.36 -20.20 6.20
C PRO A 254 -4.58 -20.78 7.39
N VAL A 255 -3.26 -20.87 7.26
CA VAL A 255 -2.38 -21.36 8.33
C VAL A 255 -1.29 -20.30 8.62
N PRO A 256 -1.16 -19.81 9.87
CA PRO A 256 -2.10 -19.94 10.98
C PRO A 256 -3.50 -19.37 10.66
N ALA A 257 -4.52 -19.69 11.44
CA ALA A 257 -5.87 -19.22 11.18
C ALA A 257 -5.99 -17.68 11.32
N VAL A 258 -6.91 -17.07 10.56
CA VAL A 258 -7.16 -15.61 10.56
C VAL A 258 -7.34 -15.03 11.98
N PRO A 259 -8.11 -15.64 12.91
CA PRO A 259 -8.28 -15.09 14.25
C PRO A 259 -6.97 -15.04 15.06
N ILE A 260 -6.06 -16.00 14.84
CA ILE A 260 -4.74 -16.02 15.49
C ILE A 260 -3.90 -14.86 14.97
N MET A 261 -3.88 -14.67 13.65
CA MET A 261 -3.16 -13.56 13.03
C MET A 261 -3.77 -12.19 13.42
N ALA A 262 -5.09 -12.13 13.60
CA ALA A 262 -5.77 -10.96 14.15
C ALA A 262 -5.28 -10.64 15.57
N LEU A 263 -5.29 -11.63 16.47
CA LEU A 263 -4.78 -11.45 17.82
C LEU A 263 -3.32 -10.96 17.82
N LEU A 264 -2.45 -11.61 17.03
CA LEU A 264 -1.05 -11.20 16.90
C LEU A 264 -0.90 -9.76 16.38
N SER A 265 -1.74 -9.34 15.41
CA SER A 265 -1.70 -7.98 14.88
C SER A 265 -2.09 -6.93 15.94
N PHE A 266 -3.09 -7.21 16.77
CA PHE A 266 -3.51 -6.31 17.86
C PHE A 266 -2.50 -6.27 19.00
N ILE A 267 -1.86 -7.40 19.31
CA ILE A 267 -0.74 -7.44 20.27
C ILE A 267 0.42 -6.58 19.77
N ALA A 268 0.78 -6.71 18.49
CA ALA A 268 1.85 -5.91 17.89
C ALA A 268 1.51 -4.40 17.91
N LEU A 269 0.29 -4.02 17.52
CA LEU A 269 -0.18 -2.63 17.59
C LEU A 269 -0.10 -2.11 19.03
N SER A 270 -0.63 -2.86 20.00
CA SER A 270 -0.63 -2.48 21.41
C SER A 270 0.80 -2.32 21.94
N SER A 271 1.71 -3.21 21.53
CA SER A 271 3.13 -3.13 21.90
C SER A 271 3.77 -1.86 21.33
N GLY A 272 3.50 -1.50 20.08
CA GLY A 272 3.94 -0.24 19.48
C GLY A 272 3.41 0.97 20.24
N LEU A 273 2.13 0.99 20.58
CA LEU A 273 1.54 2.08 21.37
C LEU A 273 2.17 2.21 22.76
N VAL A 274 2.46 1.09 23.44
CA VAL A 274 3.14 1.09 24.74
C VAL A 274 4.57 1.62 24.62
N ILE A 275 5.33 1.19 23.62
CA ILE A 275 6.69 1.70 23.38
C ILE A 275 6.65 3.21 23.14
N ALA A 276 5.73 3.68 22.30
CA ALA A 276 5.58 5.09 22.01
C ALA A 276 5.22 5.90 23.26
N TRP A 277 4.32 5.37 24.10
CA TRP A 277 3.97 5.98 25.38
C TRP A 277 5.16 6.08 26.35
N LEU A 278 5.96 5.02 26.45
CA LEU A 278 7.18 5.02 27.29
C LEU A 278 8.18 6.08 26.83
N VAL A 279 8.36 6.24 25.51
CA VAL A 279 9.25 7.28 24.93
C VAL A 279 8.75 8.69 25.22
N MET A 280 7.44 8.91 25.29
CA MET A 280 6.89 10.23 25.65
C MET A 280 6.95 10.51 27.16
N ALA A 281 7.04 9.47 27.99
CA ALA A 281 7.08 9.58 29.44
C ALA A 281 8.51 9.76 30.00
N SER A 282 9.54 9.48 29.20
CA SER A 282 10.96 9.66 29.52
C SER A 282 11.47 11.05 29.16
#